data_AF-A0A8H4RRX7-F1
#
_entry.id   AF-A0A8H4RRX7-F1
#
_cell.length_a   1.000
_cell.length_b   1.000
_cell.length_c   1.000
_cell.angle_alpha   90.00
_cell.angle_beta   90.00
_cell.angle_gamma   90.00
#
_symmetry.space_group_name_H-M   'P 1'
#
loop_
_entity.id
_entity.type
_entity.pdbx_description
1 polymer ?
#
loop_
_entity_poly.entity_id
_entity_poly.type
_entity_poly.pdbx_seq_one_letter_code
_entity_poly.pdbx_strand_id
1 'polypeptide(L)'
;MFKWLLLLASASVAVASAASSPTIGSCAETSYFIQSQLDADSISSCSNNTLTTVTVQSSTLTSLNLFGCQRITNLQISSCPSLVNFSAPDLLWTKNLTVSNLPLLANLSLPSLETVLLSLDWNNLPNLRESNLKTHGLDENGNPGTNIYQDLSIISSGIQQLNNLNFGDTGKIGNIRLVDNPQLELVRFAGLNSSTLLQVFDNNPSIVLHLEDVTRGGAFNIQNIANIVIPNLATLDGDLIVVGNWFENITAPALTAIGGNMLVANNPSLDNIMLPVLTGIGGGLANGSFTITNNTALTTIELQTLNAVDGNTSLTGKFTKQVTYLLENLLDIILTSLKHHNPESHRFIPRILHQQHLPKFQLHTMGQNIPIFLSKQRIIFMLCRHSRFNHRHRHPPRPILQRRLGLHAEILTRRPCHRVHRLGTFAHSVGA
;
A
#
# COMPACT_ATOMS: atom_id res chain seq x y z
N MET A 1 62.30 78.22 -18.79
CA MET A 1 61.51 77.22 -19.54
C MET A 1 60.45 76.64 -18.60
N PHE A 2 59.23 76.39 -19.09
CA PHE A 2 58.11 75.74 -18.37
C PHE A 2 57.57 76.45 -17.12
N LYS A 3 56.28 76.37 -16.79
CA LYS A 3 55.08 76.22 -17.65
C LYS A 3 53.89 76.75 -16.84
N TRP A 4 52.96 77.43 -17.50
CA TRP A 4 51.63 77.66 -16.91
C TRP A 4 50.89 76.32 -16.80
N LEU A 5 50.15 76.12 -15.72
CA LEU A 5 49.06 75.13 -15.69
C LEU A 5 47.88 75.75 -14.90
N LEU A 6 46.76 75.97 -15.60
CA LEU A 6 45.52 76.41 -14.96
C LEU A 6 44.90 75.24 -14.21
N LEU A 7 44.35 75.49 -13.01
CA LEU A 7 43.30 74.63 -12.47
C LEU A 7 42.02 74.88 -13.28
N LEU A 8 41.52 73.85 -13.97
CA LEU A 8 40.12 73.77 -14.38
C LEU A 8 39.40 72.85 -13.39
N ALA A 9 38.57 73.44 -12.54
CA ALA A 9 37.66 72.68 -11.69
C ALA A 9 36.46 72.19 -12.51
N SER A 10 36.41 70.89 -12.79
CA SER A 10 35.24 70.26 -13.39
C SER A 10 34.17 70.04 -12.31
N ALA A 11 33.14 70.90 -12.31
CA ALA A 11 31.95 70.69 -11.51
C ALA A 11 31.19 69.46 -12.05
N SER A 12 31.33 68.32 -11.38
CA SER A 12 30.57 67.11 -11.67
C SER A 12 29.14 67.28 -11.16
N VAL A 13 28.19 67.52 -12.06
CA VAL A 13 26.76 67.47 -11.75
C VAL A 13 26.40 66.03 -11.43
N ALA A 14 26.26 65.71 -10.15
CA ALA A 14 25.72 64.44 -9.70
C ALA A 14 24.23 64.38 -10.07
N VAL A 15 23.91 63.73 -11.19
CA VAL A 15 22.53 63.38 -11.52
C VAL A 15 22.09 62.36 -10.48
N ALA A 16 21.28 62.79 -9.52
CA ALA A 16 20.62 61.90 -8.59
C ALA A 16 19.65 61.02 -9.38
N SER A 17 20.06 59.78 -9.70
CA SER A 17 19.15 58.75 -10.17
C SER A 17 18.09 58.54 -9.10
N ALA A 18 16.86 58.95 -9.38
CA ALA A 18 15.73 58.70 -8.49
C ALA A 18 15.68 57.18 -8.22
N ALA A 19 15.87 56.80 -6.97
CA ALA A 19 15.62 55.43 -6.56
C ALA A 19 14.15 55.13 -6.85
N SER A 20 13.90 54.16 -7.73
CA SER A 20 12.56 53.62 -7.92
C SER A 20 12.11 53.08 -6.57
N SER A 21 11.07 53.69 -5.99
CA SER A 21 10.37 53.11 -4.84
C SER A 21 10.08 51.63 -5.12
N PRO A 22 10.17 50.73 -4.13
CA PRO A 22 9.75 49.35 -4.34
C PRO A 22 8.31 49.38 -4.83
N THR A 23 8.10 48.95 -6.07
CA THR A 23 6.77 48.80 -6.64
C THR A 23 6.02 47.84 -5.75
N ILE A 24 4.87 48.27 -5.23
CA ILE A 24 3.91 47.40 -4.52
C ILE A 24 3.78 46.14 -5.36
N GLY A 25 4.16 44.98 -4.79
CA GLY A 25 4.27 43.73 -5.53
C GLY A 25 2.95 43.45 -6.23
N SER A 26 2.94 43.46 -7.56
CA SER A 26 1.71 43.27 -8.29
C SER A 26 1.28 41.82 -8.08
N CYS A 27 0.14 41.62 -7.40
CA CYS A 27 -0.43 40.30 -7.11
C CYS A 27 -1.00 39.61 -8.38
N ALA A 28 -0.46 39.94 -9.55
CA ALA A 28 -0.82 39.49 -10.88
C ALA A 28 0.25 38.59 -11.53
N GLU A 29 1.46 38.50 -10.94
CA GLU A 29 2.48 37.57 -11.42
C GLU A 29 2.04 36.12 -11.23
N THR A 30 2.46 35.26 -12.16
CA THR A 30 2.16 33.82 -12.13
C THR A 30 3.17 33.02 -11.30
N SER A 31 4.31 33.61 -10.95
CA SER A 31 5.32 32.98 -10.09
C SER A 31 6.08 34.04 -9.29
N TYR A 32 6.23 33.79 -7.99
CA TYR A 32 7.00 34.63 -7.06
C TYR A 32 8.19 33.83 -6.54
N PHE A 33 9.36 34.46 -6.54
CA PHE A 33 10.61 33.84 -6.11
C PHE A 33 11.12 34.56 -4.86
N ILE A 34 11.21 33.82 -3.76
CA ILE A 34 11.44 34.38 -2.43
C ILE A 34 12.83 33.93 -1.95
N GLN A 35 13.76 34.88 -1.84
CA GLN A 35 15.13 34.62 -1.39
C GLN A 35 15.44 35.25 -0.01
N SER A 36 14.62 36.23 0.37
CA SER A 36 14.73 37.07 1.56
C SER A 36 13.34 37.36 2.15
N GLN A 37 13.31 37.92 3.38
CA GLN A 37 12.06 38.40 3.98
C GLN A 37 11.45 39.55 3.18
N LEU A 38 12.27 40.43 2.56
CA LEU A 38 11.78 41.56 1.77
C LEU A 38 11.00 41.11 0.53
N ASP A 39 11.37 39.98 -0.07
CA ASP A 39 10.62 39.39 -1.19
C ASP A 39 9.25 38.88 -0.72
N ALA A 40 9.17 38.26 0.47
CA ALA A 40 7.91 37.81 1.07
C ALA A 40 7.02 38.98 1.49
N ASP A 41 7.60 40.03 2.06
CA ASP A 41 6.89 41.26 2.43
C ASP A 41 6.26 41.92 1.19
N SER A 42 6.90 41.82 0.02
CA SER A 42 6.39 42.38 -1.25
C SER A 42 5.06 41.78 -1.72
N ILE A 43 4.74 40.55 -1.30
CA ILE A 43 3.48 39.84 -1.64
C ILE A 43 2.49 39.76 -0.47
N SER A 44 2.80 40.41 0.66
CA SER A 44 1.95 40.38 1.86
C SER A 44 0.57 41.03 1.68
N SER A 45 0.41 41.92 0.71
CA SER A 45 -0.87 42.57 0.37
C SER A 45 -1.81 41.70 -0.47
N CYS A 46 -1.39 40.50 -0.88
CA CYS A 46 -2.11 39.67 -1.85
C CYS A 46 -3.23 38.78 -1.27
N SER A 47 -3.75 39.09 -0.08
CA SER A 47 -4.73 38.26 0.66
C SER A 47 -5.98 37.87 -0.14
N ASN A 48 -6.53 38.77 -0.95
CA ASN A 48 -7.72 38.52 -1.76
C ASN A 48 -7.45 37.76 -3.07
N ASN A 49 -6.18 37.50 -3.41
CA ASN A 49 -5.80 36.81 -4.64
C ASN A 49 -5.32 35.38 -4.33
N THR A 50 -5.64 34.42 -5.20
CA THR A 50 -4.96 33.12 -5.18
C THR A 50 -3.65 33.26 -5.97
N LEU A 51 -2.52 33.24 -5.28
CA LEU A 51 -1.21 33.23 -5.93
C LEU A 51 -1.01 31.90 -6.67
N THR A 52 -0.41 31.93 -7.86
CA THR A 52 -0.24 30.71 -8.67
C THR A 52 0.93 29.87 -8.14
N THR A 53 2.15 30.41 -8.13
CA THR A 53 3.32 29.70 -7.60
C THR A 53 4.14 30.62 -6.71
N VAL A 54 4.49 30.16 -5.51
CA VAL A 54 5.43 30.82 -4.59
C VAL A 54 6.55 29.84 -4.29
N THR A 55 7.76 30.19 -4.68
CA THR A 55 8.95 29.34 -4.57
C THR A 55 9.97 30.02 -3.66
N VAL A 56 10.25 29.42 -2.51
CA VAL A 56 11.27 29.86 -1.56
C VAL A 56 12.56 29.08 -1.81
N GLN A 57 13.63 29.77 -2.22
CA GLN A 57 14.96 29.18 -2.47
C GLN A 57 16.08 30.17 -2.13
N SER A 58 16.88 29.87 -1.10
CA SER A 58 17.99 30.71 -0.66
C SER A 58 18.99 29.93 0.19
N SER A 59 20.28 30.03 -0.13
CA SER A 59 21.36 29.35 0.62
C SER A 59 21.63 29.97 2.00
N THR A 60 21.24 31.22 2.22
CA THR A 60 21.56 32.01 3.43
C THR A 60 20.37 32.29 4.33
N LEU A 61 19.14 32.04 3.87
CA LEU A 61 17.91 32.31 4.61
C LEU A 61 17.76 31.36 5.80
N THR A 62 17.73 31.91 7.01
CA THR A 62 17.61 31.15 8.27
C THR A 62 16.18 31.13 8.85
N SER A 63 15.38 32.14 8.52
CA SER A 63 13.97 32.25 8.90
C SER A 63 13.19 32.99 7.83
N LEU A 64 11.94 32.59 7.59
CA LEU A 64 11.03 33.30 6.68
C LEU A 64 9.59 33.29 7.22
N ASN A 65 8.93 34.44 7.16
CA ASN A 65 7.50 34.58 7.42
C ASN A 65 6.77 35.05 6.16
N LEU A 66 5.73 34.34 5.76
CA LEU A 66 4.87 34.68 4.63
C LEU A 66 3.52 35.19 5.15
N PHE A 67 3.46 36.49 5.45
CA PHE A 67 2.26 37.15 5.97
C PHE A 67 1.25 37.46 4.87
N GLY A 68 -0.04 37.50 5.22
CA GLY A 68 -1.14 37.95 4.37
C GLY A 68 -1.50 37.05 3.17
N CYS A 69 -0.63 36.14 2.73
CA CYS A 69 -0.90 35.22 1.63
C CYS A 69 -1.87 34.09 2.04
N GLN A 70 -3.17 34.29 1.85
CA GLN A 70 -4.20 33.32 2.28
C GLN A 70 -4.36 32.10 1.36
N ARG A 71 -4.06 32.24 0.07
CA ARG A 71 -4.30 31.20 -0.94
C ARG A 71 -3.14 31.12 -1.93
N ILE A 72 -2.50 29.94 -2.03
CA ILE A 72 -1.37 29.71 -2.94
C ILE A 72 -1.58 28.38 -3.66
N THR A 73 -1.62 28.35 -4.99
CA THR A 73 -1.83 27.09 -5.73
C THR A 73 -0.64 26.15 -5.54
N ASN A 74 0.59 26.62 -5.75
CA ASN A 74 1.80 25.83 -5.49
C ASN A 74 2.72 26.59 -4.52
N LEU A 75 2.85 26.11 -3.28
CA LEU A 75 3.85 26.60 -2.34
C LEU A 75 5.00 25.59 -2.29
N GLN A 76 6.17 26.00 -2.80
CA GLN A 76 7.39 25.21 -2.78
C GLN A 76 8.44 25.87 -1.90
N ILE A 77 8.93 25.15 -0.89
CA ILE A 77 10.05 25.54 -0.05
C ILE A 77 11.14 24.50 -0.26
N SER A 78 12.19 24.86 -0.98
CA SER A 78 13.26 23.91 -1.30
C SER A 78 14.63 24.57 -1.33
N SER A 79 15.69 23.77 -1.30
CA SER A 79 17.07 24.27 -1.53
C SER A 79 17.50 25.38 -0.55
N CYS A 80 16.92 25.42 0.66
CA CYS A 80 17.31 26.35 1.73
C CYS A 80 18.03 25.60 2.86
N PRO A 81 19.32 25.22 2.70
CA PRO A 81 20.05 24.40 3.67
C PRO A 81 20.19 25.06 5.05
N SER A 82 20.15 26.40 5.11
CA SER A 82 20.28 27.19 6.32
C SER A 82 18.95 27.47 7.04
N LEU A 83 17.80 27.12 6.44
CA LEU A 83 16.48 27.50 6.92
C LEU A 83 16.07 26.67 8.14
N VAL A 84 15.87 27.34 9.28
CA VAL A 84 15.47 26.71 10.55
C VAL A 84 13.97 26.89 10.82
N ASN A 85 13.41 28.04 10.41
CA ASN A 85 12.02 28.40 10.68
C ASN A 85 11.30 28.86 9.41
N PHE A 86 10.16 28.26 9.08
CA PHE A 86 9.22 28.80 8.10
C PHE A 86 7.84 28.97 8.73
N SER A 87 7.23 30.13 8.52
CA SER A 87 5.85 30.41 8.94
C SER A 87 5.04 31.00 7.79
N ALA A 88 3.80 30.54 7.61
CA ALA A 88 2.79 31.22 6.79
C ALA A 88 1.49 31.26 7.61
N PRO A 89 1.37 32.20 8.57
CA PRO A 89 0.30 32.17 9.58
C PRO A 89 -1.10 32.37 8.98
N ASP A 90 -1.20 33.12 7.88
CA ASP A 90 -2.47 33.45 7.23
C ASP A 90 -2.87 32.46 6.12
N LEU A 91 -2.02 31.47 5.79
CA LEU A 91 -2.27 30.54 4.69
C LEU A 91 -3.42 29.60 5.05
N LEU A 92 -4.56 29.74 4.37
CA LEU A 92 -5.77 28.93 4.55
C LEU A 92 -5.81 27.72 3.61
N TRP A 93 -5.32 27.89 2.37
CA TRP A 93 -5.52 26.90 1.31
C TRP A 93 -4.31 26.81 0.38
N THR A 94 -3.98 25.59 -0.01
CA THR A 94 -3.08 25.32 -1.14
C THR A 94 -3.50 24.11 -1.97
N LYS A 95 -3.03 24.04 -3.22
CA LYS A 95 -3.19 22.84 -4.04
C LYS A 95 -2.00 21.90 -3.85
N ASN A 96 -0.78 22.40 -3.91
CA ASN A 96 0.45 21.64 -3.69
C ASN A 96 1.30 22.34 -2.63
N LEU A 97 1.60 21.62 -1.55
CA LEU A 97 2.56 22.00 -0.51
C LEU A 97 3.78 21.10 -0.60
N THR A 98 4.89 21.63 -1.12
CA THR A 98 6.16 20.90 -1.24
C THR A 98 7.21 21.53 -0.33
N VAL A 99 7.70 20.75 0.63
CA VAL A 99 8.72 21.19 1.60
C VAL A 99 9.87 20.18 1.55
N SER A 100 10.99 20.54 0.91
CA SER A 100 12.02 19.54 0.60
C SER A 100 13.47 20.00 0.66
N ASN A 101 14.35 19.09 1.08
CA ASN A 101 15.80 19.32 1.20
C ASN A 101 16.15 20.49 2.14
N LEU A 102 15.56 20.47 3.34
CA LEU A 102 15.75 21.49 4.37
C LEU A 102 16.33 20.83 5.64
N PRO A 103 17.63 20.46 5.62
CA PRO A 103 18.25 19.66 6.68
C PRO A 103 18.22 20.32 8.06
N LEU A 104 18.08 21.64 8.15
CA LEU A 104 18.03 22.38 9.43
C LEU A 104 16.62 22.85 9.83
N LEU A 105 15.58 22.58 9.02
CA LEU A 105 14.22 23.04 9.32
C LEU A 105 13.73 22.33 10.59
N ALA A 106 13.52 23.09 11.65
CA ALA A 106 13.03 22.61 12.94
C ALA A 106 11.59 23.07 13.21
N ASN A 107 11.13 24.14 12.55
CA ASN A 107 9.80 24.71 12.72
C ASN A 107 9.14 24.98 11.36
N LEU A 108 8.05 24.26 11.09
CA LEU A 108 7.12 24.51 10.00
C LEU A 108 5.77 24.92 10.61
N SER A 109 5.38 26.19 10.44
CA SER A 109 4.21 26.80 11.08
C SER A 109 3.19 27.30 10.06
N LEU A 110 2.12 26.53 9.88
CA LEU A 110 0.98 26.80 9.00
C LEU A 110 -0.34 26.69 9.80
N PRO A 111 -0.51 27.44 10.91
CA PRO A 111 -1.57 27.21 11.91
C PRO A 111 -2.99 27.42 11.39
N SER A 112 -3.15 28.21 10.32
CA SER A 112 -4.47 28.44 9.69
C SER A 112 -4.72 27.55 8.47
N LEU A 113 -3.80 26.63 8.12
CA LEU A 113 -3.92 25.83 6.91
C LEU A 113 -5.05 24.81 7.03
N GLU A 114 -6.16 25.10 6.36
CA GLU A 114 -7.36 24.27 6.40
C GLU A 114 -7.33 23.16 5.36
N THR A 115 -6.69 23.37 4.21
CA THR A 115 -6.78 22.44 3.08
C THR A 115 -5.52 22.40 2.21
N VAL A 116 -5.07 21.18 1.91
CA VAL A 116 -4.17 20.83 0.81
C VAL A 116 -4.94 19.96 -0.20
N LEU A 117 -5.23 20.53 -1.38
CA LEU A 117 -6.16 19.91 -2.33
C LEU A 117 -5.57 18.73 -3.12
N LEU A 118 -4.29 18.79 -3.53
CA LEU A 118 -3.69 17.79 -4.42
C LEU A 118 -2.51 17.04 -3.79
N SER A 119 -1.55 17.72 -3.16
CA SER A 119 -0.38 17.04 -2.60
C SER A 119 0.24 17.78 -1.43
N LEU A 120 0.45 17.06 -0.32
CA LEU A 120 1.41 17.42 0.72
C LEU A 120 2.63 16.50 0.55
N ASP A 121 3.77 17.08 0.18
CA ASP A 121 5.04 16.36 0.00
C ASP A 121 6.14 16.96 0.88
N TRP A 122 6.51 16.21 1.91
CA TRP A 122 7.61 16.51 2.84
C TRP A 122 8.72 15.51 2.61
N ASN A 123 9.90 15.99 2.21
CA ASN A 123 10.99 15.11 1.76
C ASN A 123 12.35 15.63 2.23
N ASN A 124 13.12 14.81 2.94
CA ASN A 124 14.45 15.16 3.47
C ASN A 124 14.37 16.37 4.44
N LEU A 125 13.67 16.15 5.56
CA LEU A 125 13.42 17.11 6.65
C LEU A 125 13.83 16.51 8.02
N PRO A 126 15.09 16.07 8.21
CA PRO A 126 15.51 15.26 9.36
C PRO A 126 15.41 15.96 10.73
N ASN A 127 15.35 17.29 10.78
CA ASN A 127 15.20 18.04 12.03
C ASN A 127 13.76 18.50 12.32
N LEU A 128 12.81 18.29 11.41
CA LEU A 128 11.41 18.69 11.59
C LEU A 128 10.70 17.61 12.42
N ARG A 129 10.65 17.78 13.75
CA ARG A 129 10.08 16.79 14.68
C ARG A 129 8.57 16.86 14.84
N GLU A 130 8.05 18.07 14.72
CA GLU A 130 6.63 18.39 14.81
C GLU A 130 6.28 19.39 13.70
N SER A 131 5.01 19.50 13.37
CA SER A 131 4.49 20.50 12.45
C SER A 131 3.35 21.25 13.11
N ASN A 132 3.43 22.58 13.11
CA ASN A 132 2.35 23.44 13.60
C ASN A 132 1.37 23.71 12.46
N LEU A 133 0.66 22.66 12.05
CA LEU A 133 -0.51 22.75 11.17
C LEU A 133 -1.75 23.22 11.96
N LYS A 134 -2.95 23.19 11.35
CA LYS A 134 -4.19 23.55 12.04
C LYS A 134 -4.48 22.59 13.21
N THR A 135 -4.09 23.00 14.41
CA THR A 135 -4.25 22.24 15.67
C THR A 135 -5.53 22.56 16.43
N HIS A 136 -6.27 23.60 16.02
CA HIS A 136 -7.43 24.13 16.72
C HIS A 136 -8.59 24.43 15.76
N GLY A 137 -9.81 24.35 16.29
CA GLY A 137 -11.03 24.42 15.50
C GLY A 137 -11.35 23.08 14.82
N LEU A 138 -12.56 23.00 14.28
CA LEU A 138 -13.04 21.86 13.51
C LEU A 138 -13.24 22.28 12.05
N ASP A 139 -13.25 21.32 11.13
CA ASP A 139 -13.81 21.51 9.79
C ASP A 139 -15.36 21.59 9.85
N GLU A 140 -16.00 21.76 8.70
CA GLU A 140 -17.47 21.79 8.58
C GLU A 140 -18.17 20.48 9.01
N ASN A 141 -17.41 19.39 9.16
CA ASN A 141 -17.88 18.06 9.53
C ASN A 141 -17.59 17.71 11.00
N GLY A 142 -16.93 18.60 11.76
CA GLY A 142 -16.60 18.39 13.17
C GLY A 142 -15.23 17.73 13.43
N ASN A 143 -14.34 17.65 12.44
CA ASN A 143 -13.03 17.01 12.53
C ASN A 143 -11.89 18.04 12.77
N PRO A 144 -10.94 17.78 13.68
CA PRO A 144 -9.75 18.62 13.84
C PRO A 144 -8.66 18.30 12.81
N GLY A 145 -7.79 19.27 12.50
CA GLY A 145 -6.62 19.07 11.63
C GLY A 145 -6.67 19.85 10.31
N THR A 146 -5.64 19.66 9.49
CA THR A 146 -5.58 20.13 8.09
C THR A 146 -6.12 19.07 7.15
N ASN A 147 -7.02 19.44 6.23
CA ASN A 147 -7.64 18.51 5.27
C ASN A 147 -6.69 18.19 4.11
N ILE A 148 -6.42 16.91 3.87
CA ILE A 148 -5.61 16.39 2.74
C ILE A 148 -6.51 15.55 1.83
N TYR A 149 -6.71 15.98 0.59
CA TYR A 149 -7.72 15.39 -0.31
C TYR A 149 -7.21 14.35 -1.31
N GLN A 150 -5.91 14.33 -1.66
CA GLN A 150 -5.43 13.48 -2.75
C GLN A 150 -4.11 12.76 -2.46
N ASP A 151 -2.97 13.40 -2.25
CA ASP A 151 -1.72 12.69 -1.94
C ASP A 151 -1.02 13.21 -0.68
N LEU A 152 -0.55 12.27 0.14
CA LEU A 152 0.23 12.50 1.36
C LEU A 152 1.56 11.74 1.26
N SER A 153 2.66 12.48 1.19
CA SER A 153 4.02 11.98 1.10
C SER A 153 4.86 12.58 2.22
N ILE A 154 5.34 11.74 3.14
CA ILE A 154 6.26 12.13 4.22
C ILE A 154 7.44 11.15 4.21
N ILE A 155 8.58 11.64 3.74
CA ILE A 155 9.76 10.85 3.41
C ILE A 155 11.01 11.46 4.05
N SER A 156 11.83 10.64 4.72
CA SER A 156 13.11 11.08 5.31
C SER A 156 12.96 12.28 6.24
N SER A 157 11.96 12.24 7.14
CA SER A 157 11.65 13.33 8.08
C SER A 157 11.91 12.96 9.54
N GLY A 158 12.09 13.98 10.38
CA GLY A 158 12.17 13.84 11.83
C GLY A 158 10.81 13.70 12.54
N ILE A 159 9.69 13.70 11.80
CA ILE A 159 8.34 13.82 12.38
C ILE A 159 8.07 12.65 13.32
N GLN A 160 7.68 12.96 14.56
CA GLN A 160 7.44 11.97 15.60
C GLN A 160 6.00 11.46 15.62
N GLN A 161 5.03 12.32 15.32
CA GLN A 161 3.60 11.98 15.36
C GLN A 161 2.83 12.62 14.21
N LEU A 162 1.86 11.88 13.67
CA LEU A 162 0.90 12.34 12.67
C LEU A 162 -0.52 12.14 13.22
N ASN A 163 -1.04 13.17 13.89
CA ASN A 163 -2.35 13.19 14.55
C ASN A 163 -3.16 14.48 14.28
N ASN A 164 -2.60 15.43 13.53
CA ASN A 164 -3.20 16.73 13.18
C ASN A 164 -3.61 16.82 11.70
N LEU A 165 -3.83 15.68 11.05
CA LEU A 165 -4.27 15.57 9.65
C LEU A 165 -5.68 14.99 9.58
N ASN A 166 -6.49 15.52 8.67
CA ASN A 166 -7.85 15.10 8.37
C ASN A 166 -8.01 14.87 6.85
N PHE A 167 -9.09 14.19 6.44
CA PHE A 167 -9.31 13.72 5.07
C PHE A 167 -10.60 14.27 4.44
N GLY A 168 -11.04 15.43 4.96
CA GLY A 168 -12.19 16.19 4.48
C GLY A 168 -13.54 15.49 4.66
N ASP A 169 -14.55 16.07 4.03
CA ASP A 169 -15.94 15.60 3.99
C ASP A 169 -16.10 14.18 3.41
N THR A 170 -15.23 13.79 2.47
CA THR A 170 -15.33 12.48 1.82
C THR A 170 -14.62 11.35 2.59
N GLY A 171 -13.64 11.68 3.44
CA GLY A 171 -12.74 10.72 4.06
C GLY A 171 -11.88 9.94 3.05
N LYS A 172 -11.70 10.44 1.82
CA LYS A 172 -10.99 9.73 0.73
C LYS A 172 -9.69 10.41 0.39
N ILE A 173 -8.68 9.60 0.14
CA ILE A 173 -7.38 10.04 -0.38
C ILE A 173 -6.90 9.09 -1.49
N GLY A 174 -6.01 9.60 -2.34
CA GLY A 174 -5.20 8.82 -3.27
C GLY A 174 -4.14 8.03 -2.52
N ASN A 175 -2.90 8.50 -2.53
CA ASN A 175 -1.76 7.77 -1.99
C ASN A 175 -1.31 8.33 -0.63
N ILE A 176 -1.09 7.44 0.34
CA ILE A 176 -0.37 7.71 1.59
C ILE A 176 0.99 7.00 1.51
N ARG A 177 2.08 7.76 1.66
CA ARG A 177 3.45 7.27 1.68
C ARG A 177 4.19 7.81 2.90
N LEU A 178 4.46 6.91 3.85
CA LEU A 178 5.25 7.19 5.05
C LEU A 178 6.51 6.31 4.97
N VAL A 179 7.64 6.90 4.56
CA VAL A 179 8.85 6.15 4.19
C VAL A 179 10.08 6.76 4.86
N ASP A 180 10.98 5.93 5.40
CA ASP A 180 12.27 6.40 5.95
C ASP A 180 12.11 7.49 7.03
N ASN A 181 11.08 7.41 7.89
CA ASN A 181 10.92 8.33 9.02
C ASN A 181 11.36 7.65 10.33
N PRO A 182 12.67 7.69 10.68
CA PRO A 182 13.21 6.92 11.80
C PRO A 182 12.73 7.39 13.18
N GLN A 183 12.05 8.55 13.26
CA GLN A 183 11.50 9.08 14.50
C GLN A 183 9.97 8.92 14.62
N LEU A 184 9.27 8.44 13.58
CA LEU A 184 7.81 8.41 13.53
C LEU A 184 7.22 7.30 14.40
N GLU A 185 6.70 7.63 15.58
CA GLU A 185 6.20 6.69 16.60
C GLU A 185 4.69 6.47 16.51
N LEU A 186 3.92 7.49 16.13
CA LEU A 186 2.46 7.42 16.11
C LEU A 186 1.87 8.01 14.83
N VAL A 187 0.99 7.25 14.20
CA VAL A 187 0.14 7.74 13.11
C VAL A 187 -1.31 7.47 13.48
N ARG A 188 -2.16 8.50 13.46
CA ARG A 188 -3.60 8.42 13.66
C ARG A 188 -4.30 9.28 12.63
N PHE A 189 -5.07 8.63 11.77
CA PHE A 189 -5.81 9.29 10.68
C PHE A 189 -7.31 9.22 10.96
N ALA A 190 -7.78 10.15 11.80
CA ALA A 190 -9.21 10.34 12.04
C ALA A 190 -9.92 10.78 10.75
N GLY A 191 -11.12 10.27 10.50
CA GLY A 191 -11.90 10.56 9.29
C GLY A 191 -11.39 9.89 8.02
N LEU A 192 -10.27 9.16 8.03
CA LEU A 192 -9.78 8.44 6.86
C LEU A 192 -10.64 7.20 6.60
N ASN A 193 -11.60 7.32 5.68
CA ASN A 193 -12.47 6.22 5.26
C ASN A 193 -11.83 5.32 4.20
N SER A 194 -11.07 5.88 3.25
CA SER A 194 -10.39 5.08 2.23
C SER A 194 -9.17 5.73 1.57
N SER A 195 -8.20 4.89 1.16
CA SER A 195 -7.04 5.29 0.36
C SER A 195 -6.86 4.39 -0.86
N THR A 196 -6.31 4.93 -1.95
CA THR A 196 -5.88 4.13 -3.13
C THR A 196 -4.62 3.32 -2.85
N LEU A 197 -3.72 3.88 -2.04
CA LEU A 197 -2.45 3.25 -1.66
C LEU A 197 -2.09 3.65 -0.23
N LEU A 198 -1.63 2.69 0.57
CA LEU A 198 -0.97 2.92 1.85
C LEU A 198 0.39 2.23 1.82
N GLN A 199 1.46 3.01 1.90
CA GLN A 199 2.84 2.52 1.97
C GLN A 199 3.49 3.02 3.25
N VAL A 200 3.86 2.08 4.12
CA VAL A 200 4.54 2.34 5.39
C VAL A 200 5.72 1.38 5.48
N PHE A 201 6.95 1.87 5.30
CA PHE A 201 8.17 1.07 5.37
C PHE A 201 9.40 1.92 5.76
N ASP A 202 10.44 1.27 6.30
CA ASP A 202 11.70 1.90 6.76
C ASP A 202 11.54 3.03 7.81
N ASN A 203 10.40 3.10 8.50
CA ASN A 203 10.18 4.03 9.61
C ASN A 203 10.74 3.50 10.94
N ASN A 204 10.54 4.24 12.04
CA ASN A 204 10.81 3.75 13.41
C ASN A 204 10.16 2.36 13.62
N PRO A 205 10.91 1.32 14.03
CA PRO A 205 10.35 -0.01 14.29
C PRO A 205 9.23 -0.03 15.33
N SER A 206 9.14 1.01 16.18
CA SER A 206 8.14 1.17 17.24
C SER A 206 6.82 1.81 16.75
N ILE A 207 6.70 2.15 15.46
CA ILE A 207 5.55 2.88 14.92
C ILE A 207 4.23 2.13 15.10
N VAL A 208 3.23 2.83 15.64
CA VAL A 208 1.84 2.35 15.77
C VAL A 208 0.93 3.12 14.82
N LEU A 209 0.17 2.37 14.01
CA LEU A 209 -0.68 2.90 12.95
C LEU A 209 -2.17 2.70 13.29
N HIS A 210 -2.85 3.79 13.63
CA HIS A 210 -4.27 3.88 13.99
C HIS A 210 -5.11 4.29 12.78
N LEU A 211 -5.94 3.36 12.30
CA LEU A 211 -6.76 3.46 11.09
C LEU A 211 -8.18 2.95 11.38
N GLU A 212 -8.78 3.39 12.50
CA GLU A 212 -10.08 2.95 12.97
C GLU A 212 -11.22 3.21 11.96
N ASP A 213 -11.19 4.34 11.27
CA ASP A 213 -12.26 4.76 10.34
C ASP A 213 -12.16 4.15 8.93
N VAL A 214 -11.05 3.46 8.64
CA VAL A 214 -10.79 2.90 7.30
C VAL A 214 -11.73 1.72 7.04
N THR A 215 -12.59 1.88 6.04
CA THR A 215 -13.52 0.81 5.59
C THR A 215 -13.09 0.19 4.26
N ARG A 216 -12.31 0.89 3.43
CA ARG A 216 -11.83 0.40 2.15
C ARG A 216 -10.41 0.86 1.86
N GLY A 217 -9.58 -0.01 1.30
CA GLY A 217 -8.28 0.38 0.75
C GLY A 217 -8.09 -0.12 -0.66
N GLY A 218 -7.17 0.48 -1.42
CA GLY A 218 -6.64 -0.08 -2.65
C GLY A 218 -5.57 -1.12 -2.33
N ALA A 219 -4.29 -0.73 -2.35
CA ALA A 219 -3.17 -1.60 -1.96
C ALA A 219 -2.51 -1.12 -0.65
N PHE A 220 -2.29 -2.04 0.28
CA PHE A 220 -1.62 -1.80 1.57
C PHE A 220 -0.27 -2.53 1.59
N ASN A 221 0.83 -1.79 1.75
CA ASN A 221 2.17 -2.32 1.91
C ASN A 221 2.77 -1.83 3.23
N ILE A 222 2.87 -2.75 4.19
CA ILE A 222 3.15 -2.51 5.60
C ILE A 222 4.40 -3.28 5.99
N GLN A 223 5.48 -2.56 6.32
CA GLN A 223 6.77 -3.14 6.65
C GLN A 223 7.45 -2.41 7.81
N ASN A 224 8.20 -3.16 8.62
CA ASN A 224 8.96 -2.66 9.77
C ASN A 224 8.14 -1.82 10.77
N ILE A 225 6.89 -2.21 11.06
CA ILE A 225 6.05 -1.54 12.08
C ILE A 225 5.82 -2.37 13.35
N ALA A 226 5.52 -1.70 14.46
CA ALA A 226 5.21 -2.35 15.73
C ALA A 226 3.75 -2.80 15.84
N ASN A 227 2.79 -2.06 15.29
CA ASN A 227 1.36 -2.42 15.35
C ASN A 227 0.50 -1.66 14.31
N ILE A 228 -0.58 -2.29 13.83
CA ILE A 228 -1.60 -1.69 12.96
C ILE A 228 -3.01 -2.02 13.46
N VAL A 229 -3.86 -1.00 13.55
CA VAL A 229 -5.25 -1.08 14.04
C VAL A 229 -6.20 -0.74 12.89
N ILE A 230 -6.80 -1.78 12.28
CA ILE A 230 -7.71 -1.70 11.13
C ILE A 230 -9.04 -2.46 11.36
N PRO A 231 -9.80 -2.15 12.43
CA PRO A 231 -10.97 -2.92 12.85
C PRO A 231 -12.10 -2.93 11.82
N ASN A 232 -12.29 -1.82 11.09
CA ASN A 232 -13.42 -1.62 10.18
C ASN A 232 -13.11 -1.88 8.71
N LEU A 233 -11.88 -2.28 8.37
CA LEU A 233 -11.45 -2.50 6.98
C LEU A 233 -12.26 -3.66 6.36
N ALA A 234 -13.20 -3.33 5.48
CA ALA A 234 -14.16 -4.27 4.91
C ALA A 234 -13.71 -4.89 3.58
N THR A 235 -12.96 -4.13 2.76
CA THR A 235 -12.44 -4.59 1.46
C THR A 235 -11.09 -3.95 1.12
N LEU A 236 -10.20 -4.73 0.51
CA LEU A 236 -9.04 -4.21 -0.23
C LEU A 236 -9.25 -4.47 -1.73
N ASP A 237 -9.12 -3.45 -2.59
CA ASP A 237 -9.25 -3.61 -4.04
C ASP A 237 -7.98 -4.21 -4.69
N GLY A 238 -6.83 -4.08 -4.02
CA GLY A 238 -5.50 -4.48 -4.48
C GLY A 238 -4.78 -5.39 -3.50
N ASP A 239 -3.45 -5.27 -3.43
CA ASP A 239 -2.58 -6.15 -2.66
C ASP A 239 -2.58 -5.81 -1.16
N LEU A 240 -2.53 -6.83 -0.31
CA LEU A 240 -2.15 -6.76 1.10
C LEU A 240 -0.76 -7.36 1.29
N ILE A 241 0.24 -6.52 1.50
CA ILE A 241 1.64 -6.88 1.70
C ILE A 241 2.04 -6.51 3.14
N VAL A 242 2.39 -7.53 3.93
CA VAL A 242 2.72 -7.42 5.36
C VAL A 242 4.04 -8.14 5.61
N VAL A 243 5.14 -7.39 5.56
CA VAL A 243 6.49 -7.96 5.53
C VAL A 243 7.42 -7.35 6.58
N GLY A 244 8.07 -8.19 7.40
CA GLY A 244 9.12 -7.72 8.31
C GLY A 244 8.63 -6.88 9.49
N ASN A 245 7.41 -7.11 9.97
CA ASN A 245 6.80 -6.37 11.08
C ASN A 245 6.96 -7.09 12.43
N TRP A 246 6.77 -6.34 13.51
CA TRP A 246 7.08 -6.76 14.88
C TRP A 246 5.86 -7.06 15.75
N PHE A 247 4.64 -6.83 15.26
CA PHE A 247 3.40 -7.18 15.97
C PHE A 247 3.18 -8.69 16.10
N GLU A 248 2.50 -9.07 17.18
CA GLU A 248 2.06 -10.44 17.46
C GLU A 248 0.79 -10.85 16.69
N ASN A 249 -0.03 -9.88 16.28
CA ASN A 249 -1.36 -10.12 15.71
C ASN A 249 -1.64 -9.21 14.52
N ILE A 250 -2.21 -9.75 13.44
CA ILE A 250 -2.91 -8.95 12.42
C ILE A 250 -4.39 -9.29 12.45
N THR A 251 -5.22 -8.26 12.62
CA THR A 251 -6.66 -8.40 12.89
C THR A 251 -7.44 -7.42 12.03
N ALA A 252 -8.29 -7.93 11.14
CA ALA A 252 -9.24 -7.13 10.37
C ALA A 252 -10.58 -7.89 10.33
N PRO A 253 -11.42 -7.76 11.39
CA PRO A 253 -12.58 -8.62 11.62
C PRO A 253 -13.73 -8.34 10.65
N ALA A 254 -13.70 -7.19 9.95
CA ALA A 254 -14.65 -6.83 8.90
C ALA A 254 -14.19 -7.24 7.48
N LEU A 255 -12.94 -7.68 7.28
CA LEU A 255 -12.35 -7.82 5.94
C LEU A 255 -12.96 -9.01 5.19
N THR A 256 -13.75 -8.72 4.15
CA THR A 256 -14.49 -9.72 3.36
C THR A 256 -13.80 -10.12 2.06
N ALA A 257 -12.97 -9.27 1.47
CA ALA A 257 -12.28 -9.52 0.20
C ALA A 257 -10.94 -8.76 0.07
N ILE A 258 -9.98 -9.40 -0.61
CA ILE A 258 -8.72 -8.80 -1.08
C ILE A 258 -8.66 -9.01 -2.60
N GLY A 259 -8.75 -7.94 -3.40
CA GLY A 259 -8.82 -8.02 -4.86
C GLY A 259 -7.51 -8.40 -5.56
N GLY A 260 -6.38 -8.19 -4.87
CA GLY A 260 -5.03 -8.57 -5.33
C GLY A 260 -4.41 -9.72 -4.53
N ASN A 261 -3.09 -9.67 -4.37
CA ASN A 261 -2.31 -10.65 -3.60
C ASN A 261 -2.44 -10.43 -2.09
N MET A 262 -2.39 -11.50 -1.32
CA MET A 262 -2.13 -11.45 0.12
C MET A 262 -0.76 -12.07 0.40
N LEU A 263 0.20 -11.27 0.86
CA LEU A 263 1.55 -11.69 1.24
C LEU A 263 1.82 -11.33 2.70
N VAL A 264 1.98 -12.34 3.56
CA VAL A 264 2.39 -12.18 4.96
C VAL A 264 3.72 -12.90 5.17
N ALA A 265 4.83 -12.16 5.25
CA ALA A 265 6.17 -12.75 5.24
C ALA A 265 7.16 -12.16 6.25
N ASN A 266 8.03 -13.00 6.80
CA ASN A 266 9.16 -12.58 7.64
C ASN A 266 8.76 -11.73 8.88
N ASN A 267 7.55 -11.90 9.43
CA ASN A 267 7.13 -11.23 10.68
C ASN A 267 7.47 -12.19 11.84
N PRO A 268 8.60 -12.00 12.58
CA PRO A 268 9.11 -13.04 13.49
C PRO A 268 8.23 -13.26 14.72
N SER A 269 7.60 -12.18 15.22
CA SER A 269 6.73 -12.17 16.41
C SER A 269 5.28 -12.57 16.12
N LEU A 270 4.86 -12.58 14.86
CA LEU A 270 3.46 -12.78 14.47
C LEU A 270 2.99 -14.20 14.85
N ASP A 271 2.08 -14.28 15.81
CA ASP A 271 1.47 -15.51 16.35
C ASP A 271 0.08 -15.79 15.76
N ASN A 272 -0.72 -14.73 15.51
CA ASN A 272 -2.11 -14.88 15.05
C ASN A 272 -2.44 -14.02 13.82
N ILE A 273 -3.10 -14.62 12.83
CA ILE A 273 -3.76 -13.93 11.71
C ILE A 273 -5.27 -14.11 11.88
N MET A 274 -6.00 -13.02 12.12
CA MET A 274 -7.44 -13.04 12.42
C MET A 274 -8.24 -12.27 11.37
N LEU A 275 -8.74 -13.01 10.37
CA LEU A 275 -9.52 -12.52 9.22
C LEU A 275 -10.80 -13.38 9.04
N PRO A 276 -11.64 -13.51 10.08
CA PRO A 276 -12.65 -14.57 10.19
C PRO A 276 -13.80 -14.49 9.17
N VAL A 277 -13.98 -13.36 8.49
CA VAL A 277 -15.02 -13.13 7.46
C VAL A 277 -14.45 -12.98 6.05
N LEU A 278 -13.15 -13.18 5.84
CA LEU A 278 -12.53 -13.11 4.51
C LEU A 278 -13.07 -14.24 3.64
N THR A 279 -13.69 -13.90 2.51
CA THR A 279 -14.31 -14.86 1.59
C THR A 279 -13.45 -15.13 0.35
N GLY A 280 -12.68 -14.13 -0.13
CA GLY A 280 -11.93 -14.24 -1.37
C GLY A 280 -10.60 -13.47 -1.39
N ILE A 281 -9.61 -14.04 -2.07
CA ILE A 281 -8.33 -13.42 -2.44
C ILE A 281 -8.16 -13.51 -3.97
N GLY A 282 -8.00 -12.37 -4.64
CA GLY A 282 -8.24 -12.23 -6.08
C GLY A 282 -9.66 -11.76 -6.39
N GLY A 283 -10.16 -12.02 -7.59
CA GLY A 283 -11.47 -11.59 -8.08
C GLY A 283 -11.56 -10.12 -8.50
N GLY A 284 -10.49 -9.34 -8.30
CA GLY A 284 -10.39 -7.95 -8.74
C GLY A 284 -9.90 -7.80 -10.18
N LEU A 285 -9.06 -6.79 -10.42
CA LEU A 285 -8.46 -6.52 -11.75
C LEU A 285 -7.33 -7.49 -12.14
N ALA A 286 -6.90 -8.38 -11.22
CA ALA A 286 -5.81 -9.32 -11.42
C ALA A 286 -5.99 -10.62 -10.61
N ASN A 287 -5.24 -11.66 -10.99
CA ASN A 287 -5.21 -12.93 -10.25
C ASN A 287 -4.47 -12.74 -8.90
N GLY A 288 -5.18 -12.85 -7.78
CA GLY A 288 -4.60 -12.71 -6.43
C GLY A 288 -4.00 -14.00 -5.88
N SER A 289 -2.71 -14.01 -5.54
CA SER A 289 -2.06 -15.14 -4.85
C SER A 289 -2.07 -14.98 -3.33
N PHE A 290 -2.22 -16.08 -2.60
CA PHE A 290 -2.20 -16.13 -1.13
C PHE A 290 -0.89 -16.78 -0.63
N THR A 291 -0.02 -16.00 0.00
CA THR A 291 1.30 -16.45 0.47
C THR A 291 1.54 -16.11 1.94
N ILE A 292 1.84 -17.12 2.73
CA ILE A 292 2.32 -17.00 4.12
C ILE A 292 3.65 -17.74 4.23
N THR A 293 4.72 -17.05 4.64
CA THR A 293 6.05 -17.67 4.77
C THR A 293 6.91 -17.00 5.84
N ASN A 294 7.84 -17.74 6.45
CA ASN A 294 8.84 -17.21 7.39
C ASN A 294 8.30 -16.44 8.62
N ASN A 295 7.02 -16.62 8.98
CA ASN A 295 6.46 -16.10 10.24
C ASN A 295 6.67 -17.19 11.30
N THR A 296 7.77 -17.10 12.06
CA THR A 296 8.29 -18.22 12.86
C THR A 296 7.50 -18.53 14.13
N ALA A 297 6.80 -17.53 14.68
CA ALA A 297 5.91 -17.67 15.82
C ALA A 297 4.49 -18.13 15.45
N LEU A 298 4.07 -17.99 14.18
CA LEU A 298 2.67 -18.12 13.74
C LEU A 298 2.07 -19.49 14.07
N THR A 299 1.17 -19.53 15.06
CA THR A 299 0.46 -20.74 15.50
C THR A 299 -1.00 -20.81 15.01
N THR A 300 -1.65 -19.66 14.82
CA THR A 300 -3.10 -19.54 14.55
C THR A 300 -3.40 -18.76 13.27
N ILE A 301 -4.36 -19.25 12.48
CA ILE A 301 -4.92 -18.54 11.32
C ILE A 301 -6.44 -18.74 11.32
N GLU A 302 -7.19 -17.64 11.45
CA GLU A 302 -8.65 -17.60 11.32
C GLU A 302 -9.05 -17.04 9.95
N LEU A 303 -9.56 -17.93 9.09
CA LEU A 303 -9.95 -17.67 7.71
C LEU A 303 -11.15 -18.57 7.33
N GLN A 304 -12.04 -18.87 8.29
CA GLN A 304 -12.99 -19.99 8.20
C GLN A 304 -13.98 -19.86 7.02
N THR A 305 -14.22 -18.63 6.56
CA THR A 305 -15.09 -18.30 5.41
C THR A 305 -14.37 -18.29 4.05
N LEU A 306 -13.04 -18.39 4.00
CA LEU A 306 -12.25 -18.21 2.78
C LEU A 306 -12.57 -19.32 1.79
N ASN A 307 -13.24 -18.94 0.70
CA ASN A 307 -13.79 -19.86 -0.29
C ASN A 307 -13.37 -19.61 -1.74
N ALA A 308 -12.58 -18.56 -2.00
CA ALA A 308 -11.98 -18.29 -3.30
C ALA A 308 -10.53 -17.83 -3.18
N VAL A 309 -9.63 -18.43 -3.96
CA VAL A 309 -8.29 -17.91 -4.24
C VAL A 309 -8.00 -18.13 -5.73
N ASP A 310 -7.86 -17.06 -6.50
CA ASP A 310 -7.68 -17.15 -7.96
C ASP A 310 -6.25 -17.54 -8.37
N GLY A 311 -5.27 -17.05 -7.61
CA GLY A 311 -3.85 -17.28 -7.83
C GLY A 311 -3.29 -18.48 -7.08
N ASN A 312 -1.96 -18.49 -6.88
CA ASN A 312 -1.31 -19.59 -6.17
C ASN A 312 -1.53 -19.44 -4.66
N THR A 313 -1.67 -20.57 -3.95
CA THR A 313 -1.64 -20.62 -2.49
C THR A 313 -0.33 -21.27 -2.03
N SER A 314 0.43 -20.58 -1.18
CA SER A 314 1.70 -21.08 -0.61
C SER A 314 1.78 -20.77 0.88
N LEU A 315 1.68 -21.80 1.71
CA LEU A 315 1.63 -21.67 3.18
C LEU A 315 2.80 -22.43 3.81
N THR A 316 3.69 -21.71 4.48
CA THR A 316 4.88 -22.26 5.16
C THR A 316 4.95 -21.73 6.59
N GLY A 317 4.95 -22.63 7.57
CA GLY A 317 4.92 -22.26 9.00
C GLY A 317 4.85 -23.44 9.96
N LYS A 318 4.66 -23.14 11.25
CA LYS A 318 4.51 -24.11 12.36
C LYS A 318 3.05 -24.21 12.80
N PHE A 319 2.15 -24.35 11.83
CA PHE A 319 0.71 -24.32 12.04
C PHE A 319 0.24 -25.38 13.03
N THR A 320 -0.62 -24.99 13.97
CA THR A 320 -1.29 -25.93 14.87
C THR A 320 -2.51 -26.57 14.20
N LYS A 321 -3.12 -27.56 14.87
CA LYS A 321 -4.17 -28.45 14.32
C LYS A 321 -5.45 -27.72 13.84
N GLN A 322 -5.68 -26.47 14.23
CA GLN A 322 -6.83 -25.69 13.75
C GLN A 322 -6.69 -25.29 12.27
N VAL A 323 -5.48 -25.05 11.77
CA VAL A 323 -5.24 -24.71 10.35
C VAL A 323 -5.57 -25.90 9.43
N THR A 324 -5.59 -27.13 9.94
CA THR A 324 -5.90 -28.33 9.14
C THR A 324 -7.32 -28.31 8.55
N TYR A 325 -8.31 -27.76 9.27
CA TYR A 325 -9.68 -27.60 8.74
C TYR A 325 -9.76 -26.57 7.60
N LEU A 326 -8.96 -25.51 7.69
CA LEU A 326 -8.84 -24.51 6.62
C LEU A 326 -8.35 -25.14 5.31
N LEU A 327 -7.36 -26.03 5.45
CA LEU A 327 -6.70 -26.70 4.34
C LEU A 327 -7.61 -27.73 3.66
N GLU A 328 -8.48 -28.42 4.41
CA GLU A 328 -9.48 -29.34 3.84
C GLU A 328 -10.53 -28.58 3.02
N ASN A 329 -11.09 -27.49 3.57
CA ASN A 329 -12.05 -26.64 2.86
C ASN A 329 -11.45 -26.07 1.57
N LEU A 330 -10.29 -25.40 1.64
CA LEU A 330 -9.61 -24.83 0.47
C LEU A 330 -9.28 -25.88 -0.60
N LEU A 331 -9.05 -27.14 -0.21
CA LEU A 331 -8.80 -28.21 -1.15
C LEU A 331 -10.05 -28.66 -1.91
N ASP A 332 -11.17 -28.83 -1.21
CA ASP A 332 -12.45 -29.16 -1.85
C ASP A 332 -12.93 -28.01 -2.74
N ILE A 333 -12.65 -26.76 -2.37
CA ILE A 333 -12.88 -25.54 -3.16
C ILE A 333 -12.14 -25.58 -4.51
N ILE A 334 -10.83 -25.84 -4.51
CA ILE A 334 -10.03 -26.00 -5.75
C ILE A 334 -10.63 -27.14 -6.61
N LEU A 335 -11.05 -28.23 -5.98
CA LEU A 335 -11.69 -29.36 -6.66
C LEU A 335 -13.11 -29.06 -7.16
N THR A 336 -13.83 -28.07 -6.64
CA THR A 336 -15.14 -27.62 -7.15
C THR A 336 -15.04 -26.53 -8.22
N SER A 337 -14.10 -25.59 -8.10
CA SER A 337 -13.81 -24.61 -9.16
C SER A 337 -13.47 -25.31 -10.48
N LEU A 338 -12.63 -26.35 -10.40
CA LEU A 338 -12.30 -27.25 -11.52
C LEU A 338 -13.50 -27.99 -12.13
N LYS A 339 -14.60 -28.19 -11.40
CA LYS A 339 -15.82 -28.83 -11.92
C LYS A 339 -16.75 -27.81 -12.60
N HIS A 340 -16.92 -26.63 -11.99
CA HIS A 340 -17.87 -25.63 -12.49
C HIS A 340 -17.44 -25.00 -13.83
N HIS A 341 -16.13 -24.91 -14.10
CA HIS A 341 -15.63 -24.38 -15.37
C HIS A 341 -15.80 -25.31 -16.58
N ASN A 342 -16.21 -26.58 -16.44
CA ASN A 342 -16.39 -27.46 -17.60
C ASN A 342 -17.34 -28.68 -17.40
N PRO A 343 -18.67 -28.51 -17.53
CA PRO A 343 -19.64 -29.61 -17.41
C PRO A 343 -19.54 -30.69 -18.52
N GLU A 344 -18.91 -30.40 -19.66
CA GLU A 344 -18.70 -31.34 -20.77
C GLU A 344 -17.47 -32.27 -20.56
N SER A 345 -16.58 -31.94 -19.62
CA SER A 345 -15.22 -32.51 -19.52
C SER A 345 -15.12 -33.97 -19.03
N HIS A 346 -16.22 -34.62 -18.65
CA HIS A 346 -16.24 -35.97 -18.06
C HIS A 346 -15.56 -37.07 -18.91
N ARG A 347 -15.27 -36.83 -20.20
CA ARG A 347 -14.52 -37.74 -21.09
C ARG A 347 -13.03 -37.40 -21.32
N PHE A 348 -12.53 -36.22 -20.93
CA PHE A 348 -11.20 -35.74 -21.38
C PHE A 348 -10.31 -35.06 -20.31
N ILE A 349 -10.45 -35.48 -19.05
CA ILE A 349 -9.59 -35.04 -17.91
C ILE A 349 -8.06 -34.97 -18.25
N PRO A 350 -7.45 -35.92 -18.99
CA PRO A 350 -5.99 -35.87 -19.24
C PRO A 350 -5.51 -34.75 -20.18
N ARG A 351 -6.35 -34.21 -21.08
CA ARG A 351 -5.91 -33.19 -22.05
C ARG A 351 -6.00 -31.76 -21.51
N ILE A 352 -7.04 -31.45 -20.73
CA ILE A 352 -7.28 -30.09 -20.19
C ILE A 352 -6.17 -29.70 -19.19
N LEU A 353 -5.71 -30.66 -18.38
CA LEU A 353 -4.58 -30.50 -17.43
C LEU A 353 -3.25 -30.09 -18.09
N HIS A 354 -3.14 -30.05 -19.41
CA HIS A 354 -1.91 -29.67 -20.12
C HIS A 354 -1.92 -28.26 -20.73
N GLN A 355 -3.07 -27.56 -20.74
CA GLN A 355 -3.26 -26.28 -21.45
C GLN A 355 -3.75 -25.11 -20.58
N GLN A 356 -4.09 -25.33 -19.31
CA GLN A 356 -4.49 -24.25 -18.39
C GLN A 356 -3.46 -24.04 -17.26
N HIS A 357 -3.18 -22.77 -16.97
CA HIS A 357 -2.41 -22.33 -15.80
C HIS A 357 -3.29 -22.45 -14.54
N LEU A 358 -3.51 -23.69 -14.09
CA LEU A 358 -4.27 -23.95 -12.86
C LEU A 358 -3.51 -23.41 -11.64
N PRO A 359 -4.21 -22.82 -10.65
CA PRO A 359 -3.60 -22.33 -9.42
C PRO A 359 -2.87 -23.47 -8.69
N LYS A 360 -1.65 -23.20 -8.24
CA LYS A 360 -0.83 -24.16 -7.49
C LYS A 360 -1.09 -24.02 -6.00
N PHE A 361 -1.17 -25.14 -5.31
CA PHE A 361 -1.27 -25.21 -3.86
C PHE A 361 0.00 -25.84 -3.28
N GLN A 362 0.63 -25.18 -2.32
CA GLN A 362 1.82 -25.65 -1.60
C GLN A 362 1.65 -25.43 -0.10
N LEU A 363 1.95 -26.47 0.68
CA LEU A 363 1.92 -26.45 2.14
C LEU A 363 3.19 -27.09 2.69
N HIS A 364 3.89 -26.37 3.58
CA HIS A 364 5.06 -26.87 4.29
C HIS A 364 4.92 -26.62 5.80
N THR A 365 4.64 -27.69 6.56
CA THR A 365 4.55 -27.69 8.02
C THR A 365 5.90 -28.06 8.64
N MET A 366 6.55 -27.13 9.35
CA MET A 366 7.78 -27.45 10.08
C MET A 366 7.47 -28.22 11.36
N GLY A 367 7.79 -29.52 11.40
CA GLY A 367 7.60 -30.39 12.58
C GLY A 367 6.93 -31.72 12.28
N GLN A 368 6.18 -31.82 11.18
CA GLN A 368 5.83 -33.09 10.55
C GLN A 368 6.00 -32.98 9.04
N ASN A 369 6.89 -33.80 8.47
CA ASN A 369 7.10 -33.91 7.03
C ASN A 369 5.94 -34.68 6.39
N ILE A 370 4.79 -34.01 6.24
CA ILE A 370 3.74 -34.40 5.29
C ILE A 370 3.74 -33.37 4.14
N PRO A 371 4.68 -33.45 3.19
CA PRO A 371 4.59 -32.66 1.98
C PRO A 371 3.40 -33.16 1.16
N ILE A 372 2.25 -32.48 1.30
CA ILE A 372 1.07 -32.70 0.43
C ILE A 372 1.33 -32.01 -0.91
N PHE A 373 2.31 -32.52 -1.66
CA PHE A 373 2.37 -32.27 -3.09
C PHE A 373 1.17 -32.95 -3.74
N LEU A 374 0.17 -32.16 -4.10
CA LEU A 374 -0.82 -32.54 -5.10
C LEU A 374 -0.18 -32.41 -6.48
N SER A 375 0.67 -33.38 -6.81
CA SER A 375 1.08 -33.59 -8.19
C SER A 375 -0.16 -33.85 -9.05
N LYS A 376 -0.11 -33.49 -10.35
CA LYS A 376 -1.20 -33.74 -11.31
C LYS A 376 -1.73 -35.19 -11.24
N GLN A 377 -0.86 -36.16 -10.92
CA GLN A 377 -1.21 -37.56 -10.74
C GLN A 377 -2.13 -37.83 -9.54
N ARG A 378 -1.94 -37.18 -8.38
CA ARG A 378 -2.82 -37.35 -7.20
C ARG A 378 -4.22 -36.76 -7.45
N ILE A 379 -4.30 -35.60 -8.12
CA ILE A 379 -5.57 -34.98 -8.53
C ILE A 379 -6.34 -35.93 -9.46
N ILE A 380 -5.68 -36.47 -10.49
CA ILE A 380 -6.27 -37.48 -11.40
C ILE A 380 -6.74 -38.71 -10.61
N PHE A 381 -5.95 -39.21 -9.65
CA PHE A 381 -6.31 -40.40 -8.86
C PHE A 381 -7.55 -40.18 -7.98
N MET A 382 -7.71 -38.99 -7.38
CA MET A 382 -8.89 -38.64 -6.59
C MET A 382 -10.14 -38.46 -7.48
N LEU A 383 -10.02 -37.78 -8.62
CA LEU A 383 -11.09 -37.64 -9.61
C LEU A 383 -11.56 -39.02 -10.12
N CYS A 384 -10.63 -39.95 -10.38
CA CYS A 384 -10.95 -41.33 -10.74
C CYS A 384 -11.53 -42.18 -9.59
N ARG A 385 -11.32 -41.81 -8.32
CA ARG A 385 -11.90 -42.50 -7.17
C ARG A 385 -13.36 -42.10 -6.98
N HIS A 386 -13.68 -40.81 -7.14
CA HIS A 386 -15.04 -40.27 -7.06
C HIS A 386 -15.92 -40.68 -8.26
N SER A 387 -15.41 -40.66 -9.50
CA SER A 387 -16.21 -41.04 -10.67
C SER A 387 -16.65 -42.51 -10.68
N ARG A 388 -15.90 -43.40 -10.01
CA ARG A 388 -16.30 -44.82 -9.81
C ARG A 388 -17.46 -45.01 -8.84
N PHE A 389 -17.71 -44.05 -7.94
CA PHE A 389 -18.85 -44.12 -7.02
C PHE A 389 -20.17 -43.85 -7.78
N ASN A 390 -20.20 -42.86 -8.67
CA ASN A 390 -21.39 -42.51 -9.45
C ASN A 390 -21.77 -43.51 -10.56
N HIS A 391 -20.86 -44.39 -10.98
CA HIS A 391 -21.09 -45.31 -12.11
C HIS A 391 -21.71 -46.67 -11.77
N ARG A 392 -22.09 -46.95 -10.51
CA ARG A 392 -22.69 -48.24 -10.11
C ARG A 392 -24.15 -48.44 -10.51
N HIS A 393 -24.83 -47.42 -11.05
CA HIS A 393 -26.20 -47.54 -11.57
C HIS A 393 -26.30 -47.07 -13.03
N ARG A 394 -26.19 -48.00 -13.99
CA ARG A 394 -26.83 -47.96 -15.33
C ARG A 394 -26.65 -49.30 -16.07
N HIS A 395 -27.71 -49.75 -16.73
CA HIS A 395 -27.80 -51.03 -17.45
C HIS A 395 -26.96 -51.08 -18.75
N PRO A 396 -26.62 -52.27 -19.28
CA PRO A 396 -25.81 -52.41 -20.49
C PRO A 396 -26.61 -52.18 -21.79
N PRO A 397 -26.02 -51.55 -22.83
CA PRO A 397 -26.64 -51.40 -24.14
C PRO A 397 -26.40 -52.61 -25.07
N ARG A 398 -27.31 -52.81 -26.04
CA ARG A 398 -27.23 -53.82 -27.12
C ARG A 398 -26.33 -53.36 -28.29
N PRO A 399 -25.79 -54.27 -29.12
CA PRO A 399 -24.87 -53.94 -30.22
C PRO A 399 -25.59 -53.56 -31.53
N ILE A 400 -24.92 -52.76 -32.38
CA ILE A 400 -25.30 -52.47 -33.78
C ILE A 400 -24.07 -52.68 -34.69
N LEU A 401 -24.33 -53.10 -35.94
CA LEU A 401 -23.36 -53.58 -36.93
C LEU A 401 -22.37 -52.54 -37.50
N GLN A 402 -21.25 -53.07 -38.01
CA GLN A 402 -20.24 -52.34 -38.79
C GLN A 402 -20.66 -52.08 -40.26
N ARG A 403 -20.12 -51.04 -40.88
CA ARG A 403 -19.64 -51.07 -42.28
C ARG A 403 -18.40 -50.16 -42.47
N ARG A 404 -17.55 -50.51 -43.44
CA ARG A 404 -16.17 -49.99 -43.63
C ARG A 404 -16.11 -48.70 -44.46
N LEU A 405 -15.22 -47.78 -44.05
CA LEU A 405 -14.23 -46.98 -44.81
C LEU A 405 -13.45 -46.13 -43.79
N GLY A 406 -12.19 -45.70 -43.97
CA GLY A 406 -11.21 -45.95 -45.04
C GLY A 406 -9.78 -46.16 -44.49
N LEU A 407 -8.76 -45.50 -45.07
CA LEU A 407 -7.34 -45.62 -44.72
C LEU A 407 -6.78 -44.51 -43.80
N HIS A 408 -5.81 -44.92 -42.98
CA HIS A 408 -4.59 -44.21 -42.52
C HIS A 408 -4.67 -43.04 -41.50
N ALA A 409 -4.46 -43.39 -40.22
CA ALA A 409 -3.55 -42.68 -39.31
C ALA A 409 -3.03 -43.66 -38.23
N GLU A 410 -1.87 -43.35 -37.64
CA GLU A 410 -1.01 -44.19 -36.78
C GLU A 410 -1.66 -45.04 -35.67
N ILE A 411 -1.11 -46.24 -35.45
CA ILE A 411 -1.35 -47.07 -34.26
C ILE A 411 -0.21 -46.87 -33.26
N LEU A 412 -0.40 -45.97 -32.29
CA LEU A 412 0.29 -46.03 -31.00
C LEU A 412 -0.60 -46.75 -29.98
N THR A 413 -0.10 -47.86 -29.45
CA THR A 413 -0.90 -48.84 -28.70
C THR A 413 -1.30 -48.35 -27.32
N ARG A 414 -2.61 -48.46 -27.00
CA ARG A 414 -3.13 -48.20 -25.65
C ARG A 414 -2.61 -49.25 -24.66
N ARG A 415 -1.80 -48.85 -23.68
CA ARG A 415 -1.51 -49.69 -22.50
C ARG A 415 -2.71 -49.67 -21.53
N PRO A 416 -3.30 -50.82 -21.16
CA PRO A 416 -4.30 -50.86 -20.10
C PRO A 416 -3.64 -50.66 -18.72
N CYS A 417 -4.35 -50.03 -17.78
CA CYS A 417 -3.87 -49.90 -16.40
C CYS A 417 -3.80 -51.26 -15.72
N HIS A 418 -2.59 -51.73 -15.42
CA HIS A 418 -2.39 -53.01 -14.74
C HIS A 418 -2.97 -53.02 -13.32
N ARG A 419 -3.60 -54.15 -12.99
CA ARG A 419 -4.14 -54.48 -11.67
C ARG A 419 -3.00 -54.95 -10.77
N VAL A 420 -2.48 -54.09 -9.91
CA VAL A 420 -1.51 -54.52 -8.88
C VAL A 420 -2.27 -55.31 -7.80
N HIS A 421 -1.81 -56.54 -7.54
CA HIS A 421 -2.40 -57.44 -6.55
C HIS A 421 -2.09 -56.98 -5.11
N ARG A 422 -3.00 -57.30 -4.18
CA ARG A 422 -2.65 -57.39 -2.76
C ARG A 422 -1.61 -58.50 -2.59
N LEU A 423 -0.53 -58.21 -1.87
CA LEU A 423 0.18 -59.10 -0.94
C LEU A 423 1.20 -58.24 -0.17
N GLY A 424 1.29 -58.43 1.15
CA GLY A 424 2.00 -57.51 2.05
C GLY A 424 1.52 -57.67 3.49
N THR A 425 1.77 -58.84 4.05
CA THR A 425 1.52 -59.19 5.45
C THR A 425 2.36 -58.33 6.39
N PHE A 426 1.74 -57.62 7.33
CA PHE A 426 2.41 -57.15 8.54
C PHE A 426 2.13 -58.13 9.67
N ALA A 427 3.18 -58.75 10.19
CA ALA A 427 3.11 -59.62 11.36
C ALA A 427 3.13 -58.77 12.64
N HIS A 428 2.38 -59.21 13.65
CA HIS A 428 2.59 -58.78 15.02
C HIS A 428 3.90 -59.39 15.55
N SER A 429 4.70 -58.59 16.25
CA SER A 429 5.61 -59.08 17.28
C SER A 429 5.49 -58.21 18.52
N VAL A 430 5.00 -58.81 19.61
CA VAL A 430 5.08 -58.27 20.97
C VAL A 430 6.40 -58.73 21.58
N GLY A 431 7.10 -57.87 22.34
CA GLY A 431 8.27 -58.31 23.09
C GLY A 431 9.04 -57.19 23.78
N ALA A 432 8.90 -57.13 25.11
CA ALA A 432 9.74 -56.44 26.11
C ALA A 432 10.00 -54.93 25.91
#